data_AF-A0A2A7APU6-F1
#
_entry.id   AF-A0A2A7APU6-F1
#
_cell.length_a   1.000
_cell.length_b   1.000
_cell.length_c   1.000
_cell.angle_alpha   90.00
_cell.angle_beta   90.00
_cell.angle_gamma   90.00
#
_symmetry.space_group_name_H-M   'P 1'
#
loop_
_entity.id
_entity.type
_entity.pdbx_description
1 polymer ?
#
loop_
_entity_poly.entity_id
_entity_poly.type
_entity_poly.pdbx_seq_one_letter_code
_entity_poly.pdbx_strand_id
1 'polypeptide(L)'
;MTRPKYVASCSGGKDSVATLLLAAQHNEPLDEAVFSEVMFDKDTSGEVPEHRDFIYDRLKPFCEKELGIKFTILHADKTYDEVFHHVITRGPHKGEVRGFAWAGMCAVNRDCKIPPVRKYNAALSPDTVSYVGIAEDEPKRLARLDGITKVSLLAKYGMTEADAYKLCQEHGLLSPIYAHCRRNGCWFCPNASDSELLHMVTKHADMFDRLIEWENEDNIFHRRMTRRETPSEVKARLLSKSQTGFSSPKSK
;
A
#
# COMPACT_ATOMS: atom_id res chain seq x y z
N MET A 1 35.04 5.26 -12.81
CA MET A 1 33.77 4.51 -12.78
C MET A 1 32.83 5.30 -11.89
N THR A 2 31.63 5.66 -12.37
CA THR A 2 30.60 6.26 -11.51
C THR A 2 30.18 5.24 -10.46
N ARG A 3 30.03 5.65 -9.20
CA ARG A 3 29.57 4.72 -8.14
C ARG A 3 28.18 4.17 -8.51
N PRO A 4 27.84 2.95 -8.06
CA PRO A 4 26.49 2.42 -8.21
C PRO A 4 25.43 3.39 -7.68
N LYS A 5 24.25 3.34 -8.29
CA LYS A 5 23.07 4.06 -7.79
C LYS A 5 22.41 3.25 -6.67
N TYR A 6 21.91 3.93 -5.65
CA TYR A 6 21.21 3.32 -4.52
C TYR A 6 19.79 3.85 -4.44
N VAL A 7 18.81 2.95 -4.54
CA VAL A 7 17.39 3.30 -4.56
C VAL A 7 16.64 2.56 -3.46
N ALA A 8 15.72 3.23 -2.78
CA ALA A 8 14.85 2.61 -1.79
C ALA A 8 13.43 2.44 -2.33
N SER A 9 12.91 1.21 -2.30
CA SER A 9 11.48 0.98 -2.53
C SER A 9 10.71 1.39 -1.27
N CYS A 10 10.08 2.56 -1.29
CA CYS A 10 9.44 3.16 -0.13
C CYS A 10 7.92 3.18 -0.29
N SER A 11 7.20 2.40 0.53
CA SER A 11 5.73 2.37 0.49
C SER A 11 5.09 3.29 1.52
N GLY A 12 5.88 4.09 2.26
CA GLY A 12 5.44 4.85 3.43
C GLY A 12 5.11 4.02 4.67
N GLY A 13 5.21 2.70 4.60
CA GLY A 13 5.09 1.83 5.77
C GLY A 13 6.34 1.89 6.64
N LYS A 14 6.18 1.58 7.94
CA LYS A 14 7.21 1.63 8.98
C LYS A 14 8.55 1.03 8.54
N ASP A 15 8.55 -0.16 7.93
CA ASP A 15 9.80 -0.85 7.56
C ASP A 15 10.52 -0.13 6.42
N SER A 16 9.75 0.40 5.47
CA SER A 16 10.28 1.11 4.31
C SER A 16 10.74 2.53 4.64
N VAL A 17 10.12 3.18 5.63
CA VAL A 17 10.53 4.50 6.14
C VAL A 17 11.74 4.35 7.06
N ALA A 18 11.75 3.35 7.94
CA ALA A 18 12.90 3.00 8.77
C ALA A 18 14.14 2.71 7.93
N THR A 19 13.98 2.10 6.74
CA THR A 19 15.09 1.91 5.79
C THR A 19 15.75 3.25 5.40
N LEU A 20 14.96 4.30 5.14
CA LEU A 20 15.49 5.63 4.80
C LEU A 20 16.21 6.27 6.00
N LEU A 21 15.63 6.12 7.20
CA LEU A 21 16.21 6.63 8.45
C LEU A 21 17.54 5.94 8.77
N LEU A 22 17.61 4.62 8.66
CA LEU A 22 18.84 3.85 8.85
C LEU A 22 19.90 4.25 7.83
N ALA A 23 19.51 4.49 6.56
CA ALA A 23 20.45 4.94 5.56
C ALA A 23 21.09 6.28 5.97
N ALA A 24 20.29 7.23 6.45
CA ALA A 24 20.78 8.51 6.94
C ALA A 24 21.65 8.36 8.21
N GLN A 25 21.19 7.60 9.21
CA GLN A 25 21.89 7.41 10.50
C GLN A 25 23.26 6.75 10.35
N HIS A 26 23.37 5.79 9.43
CA HIS A 26 24.61 5.06 9.18
C HIS A 26 25.41 5.58 7.98
N ASN A 27 24.98 6.71 7.39
CA ASN A 27 25.62 7.32 6.23
C ASN A 27 25.77 6.33 5.06
N GLU A 28 24.77 5.48 4.87
CA GLU A 28 24.67 4.58 3.72
C GLU A 28 24.35 5.40 2.46
N PRO A 29 24.88 5.01 1.30
CA PRO A 29 24.57 5.68 0.05
C PRO A 29 23.08 5.52 -0.29
N LEU A 30 22.39 6.62 -0.54
CA LEU A 30 20.98 6.63 -0.95
C LEU A 30 20.76 7.80 -1.91
N ASP A 31 20.31 7.51 -3.12
CA ASP A 31 20.13 8.51 -4.18
C ASP A 31 18.66 8.86 -4.43
N GLU A 32 17.76 7.88 -4.22
CA GLU A 32 16.36 8.03 -4.58
C GLU A 32 15.45 7.12 -3.75
N ALA A 33 14.33 7.64 -3.28
CA ALA A 33 13.21 6.87 -2.76
C ALA A 33 12.11 6.77 -3.82
N VAL A 34 11.51 5.59 -3.97
CA VAL A 34 10.54 5.30 -5.02
C VAL A 34 9.26 4.75 -4.41
N PHE A 35 8.15 5.47 -4.62
CA PHE A 35 6.81 5.08 -4.22
C PHE A 35 6.00 4.68 -5.46
N SER A 36 5.33 3.52 -5.43
CA SER A 36 4.41 3.11 -6.49
C SER A 36 2.99 3.27 -5.99
N GLU A 37 2.35 4.34 -6.47
CA GLU A 37 0.99 4.71 -6.09
C GLU A 37 -0.01 4.02 -7.02
N VAL A 38 -0.93 3.27 -6.41
CA VAL A 38 -2.09 2.73 -7.13
C VAL A 38 -3.15 3.80 -7.14
N MET A 39 -3.68 4.12 -8.31
CA MET A 39 -4.77 5.07 -8.48
C MET A 39 -6.12 4.35 -8.49
N PHE A 40 -7.11 4.88 -7.78
CA PHE A 40 -8.49 4.41 -7.84
C PHE A 40 -9.12 4.81 -9.18
N ASP A 41 -9.05 6.09 -9.51
CA ASP A 41 -9.43 6.68 -10.80
C ASP A 41 -8.37 7.74 -11.19
N LYS A 42 -8.68 8.65 -12.13
CA LYS A 42 -7.73 9.66 -12.60
C LYS A 42 -7.33 10.69 -11.54
N ASP A 43 -8.19 10.95 -10.57
CA ASP A 43 -8.06 12.05 -9.62
C ASP A 43 -7.96 11.55 -8.16
N THR A 44 -8.27 10.28 -7.92
CA THR A 44 -8.36 9.68 -6.60
C THR A 44 -7.30 8.60 -6.42
N SER A 45 -6.44 8.76 -5.40
CA SER A 45 -5.50 7.72 -5.00
C SER A 45 -6.22 6.49 -4.46
N GLY A 46 -5.63 5.32 -4.70
CA GLY A 46 -6.04 4.07 -4.07
C GLY A 46 -5.53 3.93 -2.64
N GLU A 47 -4.60 4.77 -2.20
CA GLU A 47 -4.15 4.82 -0.81
C GLU A 47 -5.24 5.42 0.10
N VAL A 48 -5.30 4.95 1.35
CA VAL A 48 -6.16 5.55 2.38
C VAL A 48 -5.76 7.04 2.53
N PRO A 49 -6.71 8.00 2.61
CA PRO A 49 -6.40 9.44 2.54
C PRO A 49 -5.31 9.90 3.51
N GLU A 50 -5.36 9.45 4.77
CA GLU A 50 -4.35 9.81 5.78
C GLU A 50 -2.96 9.29 5.43
N HIS A 51 -2.87 8.16 4.71
CA HIS A 51 -1.60 7.64 4.23
C HIS A 51 -1.07 8.43 3.04
N ARG A 52 -1.95 8.72 2.07
CA ARG A 52 -1.62 9.56 0.92
C ARG A 52 -1.07 10.90 1.40
N ASP A 53 -1.78 11.57 2.31
CA ASP A 53 -1.36 12.87 2.82
C ASP A 53 -0.03 12.77 3.59
N PHE A 54 0.17 11.70 4.36
CA PHE A 54 1.47 11.40 4.95
C PHE A 54 2.60 11.28 3.90
N ILE A 55 2.37 10.59 2.78
CA ILE A 55 3.35 10.49 1.69
C ILE A 55 3.68 11.87 1.12
N TYR A 56 2.66 12.62 0.71
CA TYR A 56 2.83 13.87 -0.03
C TYR A 56 3.28 15.04 0.84
N ASP A 57 2.75 15.15 2.07
CA ASP A 57 2.94 16.33 2.93
C ASP A 57 4.07 16.15 3.94
N ARG A 58 4.49 14.91 4.22
CA ARG A 58 5.53 14.60 5.22
C ARG A 58 6.70 13.85 4.62
N LEU A 59 6.46 12.66 4.08
CA LEU A 59 7.56 11.76 3.68
C LEU A 59 8.34 12.28 2.46
N LYS A 60 7.64 12.74 1.42
CA LYS A 60 8.27 13.32 0.23
C LYS A 60 9.09 14.57 0.59
N PRO A 61 8.56 15.57 1.32
CA PRO A 61 9.34 16.71 1.81
C PRO A 61 10.54 16.31 2.65
N PHE A 62 10.41 15.33 3.55
CA PHE A 62 11.53 14.82 4.35
C PHE A 62 12.65 14.28 3.44
N CYS A 63 12.31 13.45 2.46
CA CYS A 63 13.30 12.90 1.53
C CYS A 63 14.00 13.99 0.71
N GLU A 64 13.25 14.93 0.15
CA GLU A 64 13.81 15.94 -0.76
C GLU A 64 14.56 17.06 -0.03
N LYS A 65 14.08 17.48 1.14
CA LYS A 65 14.60 18.66 1.86
C LYS A 65 15.56 18.32 2.98
N GLU A 66 15.34 17.21 3.69
CA GLU A 66 16.14 16.84 4.85
C GLU A 66 17.21 15.80 4.48
N LEU A 67 16.84 14.76 3.73
CA LEU A 67 17.81 13.79 3.24
C LEU A 67 18.54 14.24 1.96
N GLY A 68 17.97 15.19 1.22
CA GLY A 68 18.54 15.67 -0.05
C GLY A 68 18.50 14.63 -1.17
N ILE A 69 17.58 13.65 -1.10
CA ILE A 69 17.42 12.59 -2.10
C ILE A 69 16.17 12.83 -2.95
N LYS A 70 16.17 12.31 -4.18
CA LYS A 70 14.98 12.38 -5.03
C LYS A 70 13.86 11.50 -4.47
N PHE A 71 12.62 11.97 -4.50
CA PHE A 71 11.44 11.15 -4.22
C PHE A 71 10.59 10.99 -5.47
N THR A 72 10.53 9.78 -6.03
CA THR A 72 9.80 9.50 -7.27
C THR A 72 8.51 8.75 -6.97
N ILE A 73 7.41 9.30 -7.45
CA ILE A 73 6.10 8.63 -7.43
C ILE A 73 5.87 8.03 -8.82
N LEU A 74 5.57 6.73 -8.84
CA LEU A 74 5.28 5.98 -10.06
C LEU A 74 3.79 5.70 -10.15
N HIS A 75 3.19 6.08 -11.27
CA HIS A 75 1.81 5.74 -11.63
C HIS A 75 1.79 4.76 -12.80
N ALA A 76 0.84 3.83 -12.78
CA ALA A 76 0.52 3.05 -13.95
C ALA A 76 -0.35 3.86 -14.91
N ASP A 77 -0.34 3.46 -16.18
CA ASP A 77 -1.30 3.98 -17.17
C ASP A 77 -2.73 3.52 -16.87
N LYS A 78 -2.91 2.54 -15.96
CA LYS A 78 -4.21 1.97 -15.57
C LYS A 78 -4.59 2.28 -14.14
N THR A 79 -5.86 2.58 -13.92
CA THR A 79 -6.49 2.80 -12.60
C THR A 79 -7.31 1.59 -12.14
N TYR A 80 -7.78 1.59 -10.89
CA TYR A 80 -8.69 0.54 -10.42
C TYR A 80 -10.05 0.58 -11.15
N ASP A 81 -10.54 1.77 -11.47
CA ASP A 81 -11.73 2.01 -12.29
C ASP A 81 -11.65 1.23 -13.61
N GLU A 82 -10.53 1.35 -14.34
CA GLU A 82 -10.33 0.59 -15.59
C GLU A 82 -10.17 -0.92 -15.36
N VAL A 83 -9.62 -1.34 -14.22
CA VAL A 83 -9.51 -2.75 -13.86
C VAL A 83 -10.89 -3.34 -13.54
N PHE A 84 -11.73 -2.61 -12.80
CA PHE A 84 -13.08 -3.00 -12.44
C PHE A 84 -13.96 -3.12 -13.68
N HIS A 85 -14.00 -2.07 -14.51
CA HIS A 85 -14.82 -1.97 -15.72
C HIS A 85 -14.26 -2.76 -16.92
N HIS A 86 -13.17 -3.51 -16.73
CA HIS A 86 -12.61 -4.31 -17.80
C HIS A 86 -13.58 -5.40 -18.26
N VAL A 87 -14.00 -5.33 -19.53
CA VAL A 87 -14.77 -6.40 -20.19
C VAL A 87 -13.87 -7.61 -20.42
N ILE A 88 -14.26 -8.75 -19.84
CA ILE A 88 -13.54 -10.01 -19.95
C ILE A 88 -13.59 -10.50 -21.40
N THR A 89 -12.42 -10.73 -22.00
CA THR A 89 -12.32 -11.06 -23.43
C THR A 89 -12.24 -12.57 -23.72
N ARG A 90 -12.03 -13.42 -22.71
CA ARG A 90 -11.80 -14.86 -22.85
C ARG A 90 -12.36 -15.64 -21.67
N GLY A 91 -12.64 -16.94 -21.88
CA GLY A 91 -13.13 -17.85 -20.85
C GLY A 91 -14.66 -17.83 -20.67
N PRO A 92 -15.18 -18.53 -19.64
CA PRO A 92 -16.62 -18.68 -19.42
C PRO A 92 -17.38 -17.37 -19.21
N HIS A 93 -16.71 -16.35 -18.66
CA HIS A 93 -17.29 -15.03 -18.36
C HIS A 93 -17.01 -13.99 -19.44
N LYS A 94 -16.73 -14.43 -20.67
CA LYS A 94 -16.46 -13.51 -21.79
C LYS A 94 -17.67 -12.60 -22.05
N GLY A 95 -17.42 -11.30 -22.10
CA GLY A 95 -18.45 -10.27 -22.29
C GLY A 95 -18.96 -9.66 -20.99
N GLU A 96 -18.68 -10.26 -19.83
CA GLU A 96 -18.98 -9.69 -18.52
C GLU A 96 -17.93 -8.64 -18.11
N VAL A 97 -18.33 -7.67 -17.29
CA VAL A 97 -17.43 -6.75 -16.60
C VAL A 97 -16.74 -7.49 -15.46
N ARG A 98 -15.42 -7.32 -15.29
CA ARG A 98 -14.63 -8.04 -14.29
C ARG A 98 -15.20 -7.89 -12.87
N GLY A 99 -15.49 -6.66 -12.46
CA GLY A 99 -15.90 -6.34 -11.10
C GLY A 99 -14.73 -6.23 -10.11
N PHE A 100 -15.03 -6.39 -8.81
CA PHE A 100 -14.08 -6.14 -7.72
C PHE A 100 -12.84 -7.05 -7.76
N ALA A 101 -11.75 -6.58 -7.15
CA ALA A 101 -10.50 -7.32 -7.05
C ALA A 101 -10.63 -8.56 -6.14
N TRP A 102 -9.87 -9.62 -6.46
CA TRP A 102 -9.96 -10.91 -5.75
C TRP A 102 -8.85 -11.07 -4.71
N ALA A 103 -9.20 -11.61 -3.55
CA ALA A 103 -8.24 -12.04 -2.54
C ALA A 103 -7.31 -13.13 -3.12
N GLY A 104 -5.99 -12.91 -3.06
CA GLY A 104 -4.98 -13.85 -3.59
C GLY A 104 -4.70 -13.73 -5.10
N MET A 105 -5.55 -13.03 -5.86
CA MET A 105 -5.37 -12.78 -7.30
C MET A 105 -5.65 -11.31 -7.63
N CYS A 106 -4.92 -10.41 -6.97
CA CYS A 106 -5.14 -8.97 -7.08
C CYS A 106 -4.77 -8.46 -8.48
N ALA A 107 -5.77 -8.30 -9.36
CA ALA A 107 -5.59 -7.71 -10.68
C ALA A 107 -5.04 -6.28 -10.61
N VAL A 108 -5.39 -5.53 -9.56
CA VAL A 108 -4.86 -4.18 -9.31
C VAL A 108 -3.35 -4.20 -9.07
N ASN A 109 -2.84 -5.16 -8.29
CA ASN A 109 -1.39 -5.31 -8.14
C ASN A 109 -0.72 -5.64 -9.49
N ARG A 110 -1.32 -6.55 -10.28
CA ARG A 110 -0.79 -6.96 -11.58
C ARG A 110 -0.79 -5.82 -12.61
N ASP A 111 -1.83 -5.00 -12.64
CA ASP A 111 -2.08 -4.03 -13.71
C ASP A 111 -1.72 -2.59 -13.32
N CYS A 112 -1.79 -2.24 -12.03
CA CYS A 112 -1.62 -0.87 -11.54
C CYS A 112 -0.36 -0.66 -10.69
N LYS A 113 0.23 -1.72 -10.11
CA LYS A 113 1.41 -1.59 -9.21
C LYS A 113 2.70 -2.13 -9.80
N ILE A 114 2.66 -3.37 -10.27
CA ILE A 114 3.86 -4.05 -10.79
C ILE A 114 4.38 -3.44 -12.10
N PRO A 115 3.55 -3.01 -13.07
CA PRO A 115 4.03 -2.47 -14.34
C PRO A 115 4.91 -1.21 -14.19
N PRO A 116 4.50 -0.16 -13.46
CA PRO A 116 5.35 1.02 -13.31
C PRO A 116 6.67 0.72 -12.59
N VAL A 117 6.65 -0.16 -11.56
CA VAL A 117 7.88 -0.63 -10.89
C VAL A 117 8.81 -1.37 -11.84
N ARG A 118 8.28 -2.25 -12.70
CA ARG A 118 9.08 -2.97 -13.71
C ARG A 118 9.68 -2.01 -14.73
N LYS A 119 8.91 -1.05 -15.22
CA LYS A 119 9.37 -0.01 -16.15
C LYS A 119 10.50 0.81 -15.54
N TYR A 120 10.33 1.23 -14.29
CA TYR A 120 11.37 1.95 -13.53
C TYR A 120 12.64 1.10 -13.40
N ASN A 121 12.53 -0.14 -12.92
CA ASN A 121 13.69 -1.02 -12.72
C ASN A 121 14.41 -1.35 -14.03
N ALA A 122 13.70 -1.48 -15.15
CA ALA A 122 14.32 -1.75 -16.45
C ALA A 122 15.14 -0.56 -16.99
N ALA A 123 14.90 0.65 -16.48
CA ALA A 123 15.67 1.85 -16.83
C ALA A 123 16.89 2.07 -15.92
N LEU A 124 17.05 1.28 -14.85
CA LEU A 124 18.18 1.36 -13.94
C LEU A 124 19.41 0.63 -14.50
N SER A 125 20.59 1.07 -14.10
CA SER A 125 21.83 0.37 -14.42
C SER A 125 21.87 -0.99 -13.70
N PRO A 126 22.44 -2.06 -14.31
CA PRO A 126 22.49 -3.39 -13.70
C PRO A 126 23.20 -3.48 -12.34
N ASP A 127 24.08 -2.52 -12.05
CA ASP A 127 24.80 -2.41 -10.77
C ASP A 127 24.00 -1.66 -9.68
N THR A 128 22.79 -1.19 -9.98
CA THR A 128 21.94 -0.46 -9.02
C THR A 128 21.59 -1.34 -7.82
N VAL A 129 21.78 -0.81 -6.63
CA VAL A 129 21.40 -1.46 -5.37
C VAL A 129 20.03 -0.96 -4.94
N SER A 130 19.10 -1.88 -4.71
CA SER A 130 17.76 -1.62 -4.22
C SER A 130 17.65 -1.97 -2.74
N TYR A 131 17.39 -0.97 -1.90
CA TYR A 131 16.97 -1.20 -0.53
C TYR A 131 15.49 -1.60 -0.46
N VAL A 132 15.22 -2.62 0.36
CA VAL A 132 13.89 -3.16 0.61
C VAL A 132 13.59 -3.21 2.11
N GLY A 133 12.40 -2.77 2.50
CA GLY A 133 11.92 -2.85 3.89
C GLY A 133 11.53 -4.28 4.26
N ILE A 134 12.49 -5.06 4.75
CA ILE A 134 12.28 -6.43 5.27
C ILE A 134 13.02 -6.53 6.60
N ALA A 135 12.30 -6.71 7.69
CA ALA A 135 12.90 -6.73 9.02
C ALA A 135 13.73 -8.01 9.28
N GLU A 136 14.58 -7.98 10.30
CA GLU A 136 15.40 -9.13 10.72
C GLU A 136 14.54 -10.35 11.08
N ASP A 137 13.39 -10.12 11.72
CA ASP A 137 12.44 -11.13 12.15
C ASP A 137 11.54 -11.68 11.02
N GLU A 138 11.90 -11.40 9.75
CA GLU A 138 11.24 -11.94 8.55
C GLU A 138 12.12 -12.92 7.73
N PRO A 139 12.64 -14.01 8.33
CA PRO A 139 13.70 -14.85 7.73
C PRO A 139 13.30 -15.47 6.39
N LYS A 140 12.01 -15.82 6.22
CA LYS A 140 11.47 -16.38 4.96
C LYS A 140 11.51 -15.38 3.80
N ARG A 141 11.39 -14.07 4.09
CA ARG A 141 11.46 -13.01 3.08
C ARG A 141 12.92 -12.65 2.79
N LEU A 142 13.77 -12.60 3.83
CA LEU A 142 15.21 -12.34 3.68
C LEU A 142 15.91 -13.40 2.81
N ALA A 143 15.55 -14.68 2.96
CA ALA A 143 16.11 -15.76 2.13
C ALA A 143 15.83 -15.63 0.62
N ARG A 144 14.96 -14.70 0.20
CA ARG A 144 14.65 -14.41 -1.21
C ARG A 144 15.51 -13.29 -1.80
N LEU A 145 16.32 -12.61 -0.97
CA LEU A 145 17.22 -11.56 -1.41
C LEU A 145 18.51 -12.17 -1.95
N ASP A 146 19.06 -11.57 -3.00
CA ASP A 146 20.39 -11.91 -3.49
C ASP A 146 21.51 -11.35 -2.60
N GLY A 147 21.19 -10.38 -1.73
CA GLY A 147 22.13 -9.73 -0.81
C GLY A 147 23.15 -8.80 -1.49
N ILE A 148 23.06 -8.64 -2.82
CA ILE A 148 24.00 -7.85 -3.63
C ILE A 148 23.26 -6.65 -4.22
N THR A 149 22.27 -6.90 -5.08
CA THR A 149 21.44 -5.86 -5.71
C THR A 149 20.16 -5.59 -4.95
N LYS A 150 19.77 -6.48 -4.02
CA LYS A 150 18.63 -6.28 -3.12
C LYS A 150 19.08 -6.47 -1.68
N VAL A 151 19.03 -5.38 -0.93
CA VAL A 151 19.59 -5.31 0.43
C VAL A 151 18.51 -4.84 1.40
N SER A 152 18.42 -5.47 2.56
CA SER A 152 17.65 -4.93 3.68
C SER A 152 18.58 -4.26 4.67
N LEU A 153 18.42 -2.95 4.87
CA LEU A 153 19.13 -2.23 5.94
C LEU A 153 18.61 -2.62 7.33
N LEU A 154 17.33 -2.95 7.46
CA LEU A 154 16.79 -3.42 8.73
C LEU A 154 17.49 -4.70 9.18
N ALA A 155 17.63 -5.68 8.29
CA ALA A 155 18.35 -6.91 8.61
C ALA A 155 19.85 -6.67 8.81
N LYS A 156 20.47 -5.77 8.03
CA LYS A 156 21.89 -5.40 8.18
C LYS A 156 22.21 -4.82 9.57
N TYR A 157 21.28 -4.08 10.17
CA TYR A 157 21.45 -3.42 11.46
C TYR A 157 20.66 -4.08 12.60
N GLY A 158 20.14 -5.30 12.40
CA GLY A 158 19.46 -6.07 13.44
C GLY A 158 18.13 -5.46 13.93
N MET A 159 17.35 -4.89 13.02
CA MET A 159 16.10 -4.19 13.31
C MET A 159 14.89 -5.09 13.04
N THR A 160 14.04 -5.27 14.04
CA THR A 160 12.74 -5.95 13.91
C THR A 160 11.65 -5.01 13.37
N GLU A 161 10.48 -5.57 13.02
CA GLU A 161 9.30 -4.74 12.68
C GLU A 161 8.90 -3.78 13.82
N ALA A 162 9.10 -4.18 15.08
CA ALA A 162 8.80 -3.36 16.25
C ALA A 162 9.80 -2.20 16.40
N ASP A 163 11.08 -2.46 16.14
CA ASP A 163 12.11 -1.42 16.16
C ASP A 163 11.89 -0.42 15.02
N ALA A 164 11.53 -0.89 13.83
CA ALA A 164 11.18 -0.03 12.70
C ALA A 164 9.99 0.88 13.03
N TYR A 165 8.96 0.36 13.71
CA TYR A 165 7.84 1.15 14.21
C TYR A 165 8.30 2.26 15.14
N LYS A 166 9.06 1.90 16.19
CA LYS A 166 9.54 2.84 17.20
C LYS A 166 10.42 3.92 16.58
N LEU A 167 11.34 3.52 15.70
CA LEU A 167 12.23 4.43 14.98
C LEU A 167 11.44 5.48 14.18
N CYS A 168 10.44 5.05 13.41
CA CYS A 168 9.58 5.97 12.67
C CYS A 168 8.79 6.90 13.59
N GLN A 169 8.31 6.40 14.72
CA GLN A 169 7.56 7.18 15.71
C GLN A 169 8.42 8.29 16.32
N GLU A 170 9.64 7.96 16.74
CA GLU A 170 10.59 8.91 17.35
C GLU A 170 10.99 10.04 16.40
N HIS A 171 11.01 9.77 15.09
CA HIS A 171 11.31 10.77 14.05
C HIS A 171 10.07 11.49 13.51
N GLY A 172 8.87 11.22 14.05
CA GLY A 172 7.63 11.83 13.56
C GLY A 172 7.26 11.41 12.12
N LEU A 173 7.78 10.27 11.66
CA LEU A 173 7.60 9.71 10.32
C LEU A 173 6.86 8.38 10.35
N LEU A 174 6.06 8.14 11.38
CA LEU A 174 5.15 7.00 11.45
C LEU A 174 3.82 7.36 10.77
N SER A 175 3.42 6.56 9.77
CA SER A 175 2.16 6.75 9.06
C SER A 175 0.94 6.71 10.01
N PRO A 176 -0.05 7.62 9.87
CA PRO A 176 -1.26 7.61 10.69
C PRO A 176 -2.12 6.34 10.59
N ILE A 177 -1.96 5.55 9.52
CA ILE A 177 -2.72 4.31 9.32
C ILE A 177 -2.58 3.32 10.47
N TYR A 178 -1.46 3.36 11.20
CA TYR A 178 -1.19 2.42 12.28
C TYR A 178 -2.15 2.55 13.47
N ALA A 179 -2.98 3.59 13.51
CA ALA A 179 -4.09 3.71 14.44
C ALA A 179 -5.23 2.69 14.18
N HIS A 180 -5.39 2.21 12.95
CA HIS A 180 -6.52 1.35 12.55
C HIS A 180 -6.12 0.16 11.66
N CYS A 181 -4.86 0.10 11.23
CA CYS A 181 -4.35 -0.84 10.25
C CYS A 181 -2.97 -1.38 10.66
N ARG A 182 -2.68 -2.66 10.39
CA ARG A 182 -1.35 -3.24 10.63
C ARG A 182 -0.39 -3.11 9.46
N ARG A 183 -0.91 -3.03 8.22
CA ARG A 183 -0.12 -2.96 7.00
C ARG A 183 -0.85 -2.15 5.95
N ASN A 184 -0.16 -1.15 5.39
CA ASN A 184 -0.75 -0.32 4.36
C ASN A 184 -1.28 -1.14 3.15
N GLY A 185 -2.37 -0.66 2.56
CA GLY A 185 -2.98 -1.24 1.37
C GLY A 185 -4.03 -0.32 0.78
N CYS A 186 -4.54 -0.69 -0.39
CA CYS A 186 -5.59 0.11 -1.02
C CYS A 186 -6.86 0.10 -0.16
N TRP A 187 -7.58 1.23 -0.08
CA TRP A 187 -8.79 1.34 0.73
C TRP A 187 -9.94 0.43 0.25
N PHE A 188 -9.86 -0.06 -0.99
CA PHE A 188 -10.78 -1.04 -1.60
C PHE A 188 -10.22 -2.48 -1.59
N CYS A 189 -9.20 -2.79 -0.80
CA CYS A 189 -8.53 -4.08 -0.83
C CYS A 189 -9.44 -5.22 -0.36
N PRO A 190 -9.55 -6.34 -1.11
CA PRO A 190 -10.36 -7.49 -0.69
C PRO A 190 -9.80 -8.25 0.52
N ASN A 191 -8.58 -7.92 0.94
CA ASN A 191 -7.94 -8.45 2.14
C ASN A 191 -7.96 -7.47 3.32
N ALA A 192 -8.63 -6.32 3.19
CA ALA A 192 -8.77 -5.37 4.29
C ALA A 192 -9.51 -6.03 5.47
N SER A 193 -9.04 -5.75 6.69
CA SER A 193 -9.68 -6.20 7.92
C SER A 193 -10.97 -5.44 8.21
N ASP A 194 -11.80 -5.97 9.11
CA ASP A 194 -12.99 -5.27 9.61
C ASP A 194 -12.65 -3.87 10.18
N SER A 195 -11.48 -3.70 10.81
CA SER A 195 -11.02 -2.41 11.35
C SER A 195 -10.73 -1.39 10.24
N GLU A 196 -10.03 -1.82 9.19
CA GLU A 196 -9.73 -0.98 8.02
C GLU A 196 -10.99 -0.60 7.26
N LEU A 197 -11.89 -1.57 7.03
CA LEU A 197 -13.16 -1.32 6.34
C LEU A 197 -14.09 -0.43 7.19
N LEU A 198 -14.12 -0.61 8.52
CA LEU A 198 -14.90 0.24 9.40
C LEU A 198 -14.36 1.68 9.39
N HIS A 199 -13.03 1.86 9.36
CA HIS A 199 -12.43 3.18 9.21
C HIS A 199 -12.91 3.85 7.92
N MET A 200 -12.88 3.14 6.78
CA MET A 200 -13.41 3.68 5.52
C MET A 200 -14.90 4.02 5.61
N VAL A 201 -15.74 3.10 6.10
CA VAL A 201 -17.19 3.31 6.21
C VAL A 201 -17.57 4.47 7.14
N THR A 202 -16.74 4.77 8.16
CA THR A 202 -17.07 5.78 9.18
C THR A 202 -16.38 7.13 8.96
N LYS A 203 -15.19 7.15 8.35
CA LYS A 203 -14.37 8.36 8.15
C LYS A 203 -14.34 8.85 6.71
N HIS A 204 -14.52 7.95 5.76
CA HIS A 204 -14.42 8.20 4.31
C HIS A 204 -15.60 7.54 3.59
N ALA A 205 -16.80 7.77 4.14
CA ALA A 205 -18.02 7.08 3.71
C ALA A 205 -18.36 7.35 2.24
N ASP A 206 -18.11 8.57 1.78
CA ASP A 206 -18.25 8.99 0.38
C ASP A 206 -17.37 8.13 -0.54
N MET A 207 -16.11 7.89 -0.17
CA MET A 207 -15.22 7.02 -0.94
C MET A 207 -15.70 5.57 -0.94
N PHE A 208 -16.17 5.06 0.20
CA PHE A 208 -16.69 3.70 0.30
C PHE A 208 -17.98 3.53 -0.52
N ASP A 209 -18.85 4.54 -0.56
CA ASP A 209 -20.13 4.50 -1.25
C ASP A 209 -19.98 4.41 -2.77
N ARG A 210 -18.87 4.87 -3.33
CA ARG A 210 -18.51 4.62 -4.74
C ARG A 210 -18.39 3.13 -5.06
N LEU A 211 -17.97 2.30 -4.10
CA LEU A 211 -17.96 0.85 -4.29
C LEU A 211 -19.38 0.28 -4.30
N ILE A 212 -20.31 0.87 -3.54
CA ILE A 212 -21.73 0.46 -3.56
C ILE A 212 -22.38 0.89 -4.88
N GLU A 213 -22.02 2.04 -5.44
CA GLU A 213 -22.46 2.44 -6.78
C GLU A 213 -22.02 1.40 -7.82
N TRP A 214 -20.73 1.04 -7.82
CA TRP A 214 -20.18 -0.01 -8.69
C TRP A 214 -20.83 -1.37 -8.46
N GLU A 215 -21.16 -1.74 -7.21
CA GLU A 215 -21.86 -3.00 -6.92
C GLU A 215 -23.19 -3.12 -7.68
N ASN A 216 -23.85 -2.00 -7.97
CA ASN A 216 -25.19 -1.96 -8.59
C ASN A 216 -25.15 -1.88 -10.13
N GLU A 217 -23.97 -1.85 -10.74
CA GLU A 217 -23.89 -1.85 -12.21
C GLU A 217 -24.27 -3.20 -12.82
N ASP A 218 -24.65 -3.16 -14.10
CA ASP A 218 -25.07 -4.33 -14.84
C ASP A 218 -23.89 -5.20 -15.28
N ASN A 219 -24.17 -6.49 -15.54
CA ASN A 219 -23.24 -7.40 -16.20
C ASN A 219 -21.88 -7.58 -15.46
N ILE A 220 -21.83 -7.37 -14.15
CA ILE A 220 -20.66 -7.63 -13.32
C ILE A 220 -20.53 -9.12 -12.98
N PHE A 221 -19.36 -9.68 -13.32
CA PHE A 221 -18.96 -11.02 -12.93
C PHE A 221 -18.69 -11.13 -11.42
N HIS A 222 -17.85 -10.27 -10.85
CA HIS A 222 -17.47 -10.33 -9.44
C HIS A 222 -17.99 -9.16 -8.61
N ARG A 223 -19.07 -9.38 -7.86
CA ARG A 223 -19.73 -8.36 -7.02
C ARG A 223 -19.26 -8.31 -5.57
N ARG A 224 -18.48 -9.28 -5.10
CA ARG A 224 -18.01 -9.31 -3.71
C ARG A 224 -16.75 -8.47 -3.55
N MET A 225 -16.75 -7.56 -2.60
CA MET A 225 -15.56 -6.79 -2.21
C MET A 225 -14.62 -7.63 -1.37
N THR A 226 -15.17 -8.46 -0.47
CA THR A 226 -14.39 -9.38 0.37
C THR A 226 -14.53 -10.80 -0.15
N ARG A 227 -13.94 -11.78 0.56
CA ARG A 227 -14.17 -13.20 0.24
C ARG A 227 -15.63 -13.63 0.33
N ARG A 228 -16.46 -12.89 1.08
CA ARG A 228 -17.81 -13.33 1.44
C ARG A 228 -18.89 -12.31 1.08
N GLU A 229 -18.55 -11.03 1.07
CA GLU A 229 -19.55 -9.96 1.14
C GLU A 229 -19.37 -8.94 0.03
N THR A 230 -20.49 -8.39 -0.45
CA THR A 230 -20.53 -7.20 -1.30
C THR A 230 -20.27 -5.92 -0.49
N PRO A 231 -19.93 -4.78 -1.13
CA PRO A 231 -19.79 -3.50 -0.42
C PRO A 231 -20.97 -3.14 0.49
N SER A 232 -22.21 -3.30 0.02
CA SER A 232 -23.42 -3.02 0.79
C SER A 232 -23.57 -3.91 2.01
N GLU A 233 -23.29 -5.21 1.87
CA GLU A 233 -23.32 -6.17 2.98
C GLU A 233 -22.25 -5.84 4.04
N VAL A 234 -21.03 -5.50 3.60
CA VAL A 234 -19.95 -5.04 4.48
C VAL A 234 -20.37 -3.81 5.27
N LYS A 235 -20.88 -2.77 4.59
CA LYS A 235 -21.29 -1.51 5.24
C LYS A 235 -22.37 -1.77 6.28
N ALA A 236 -23.42 -2.52 5.94
CA ALA A 236 -24.51 -2.84 6.86
C ALA A 236 -24.03 -3.63 8.10
N ARG A 237 -23.17 -4.63 7.90
CA ARG A 237 -22.62 -5.43 9.00
C ARG A 237 -21.72 -4.61 9.93
N LEU A 238 -20.86 -3.77 9.39
CA LEU A 238 -19.92 -2.99 10.19
C LEU A 238 -20.63 -1.90 11.00
N LEU A 239 -21.62 -1.23 10.40
CA LEU A 239 -22.42 -0.23 11.11
C LEU A 239 -23.29 -0.84 12.20
N SER A 240 -23.91 -2.01 11.97
CA SER A 240 -24.69 -2.69 13.01
C SER A 240 -23.84 -3.14 14.21
N LYS A 241 -22.64 -3.69 13.97
CA LYS A 241 -21.68 -4.01 15.05
C LYS A 241 -21.26 -2.79 15.86
N SER A 242 -20.99 -1.67 15.20
CA SER A 242 -20.58 -0.43 15.89
C SER A 242 -21.64 0.09 16.86
N GLN A 243 -22.93 -0.07 16.53
CA GLN A 243 -24.04 0.35 17.37
C GLN A 243 -24.21 -0.56 18.60
N THR A 244 -23.95 -1.87 18.46
CA THR A 244 -24.01 -2.82 19.60
C THR A 244 -22.87 -2.65 20.61
N GLY A 245 -21.77 -1.98 20.25
CA GLY A 245 -20.64 -1.70 21.14
C GLY A 245 -20.88 -0.58 22.16
N PHE A 246 -21.99 0.16 22.05
CA PHE A 246 -22.34 1.27 22.96
C PHE A 246 -23.32 0.88 24.09
N SER A 247 -23.66 -0.39 24.26
CA SER A 247 -24.50 -0.84 25.38
C SER A 247 -23.76 -1.78 26.31
N SER A 248 -23.09 -1.19 27.31
CA SER A 248 -23.15 -1.59 28.72
C SER A 248 -22.27 -0.67 29.58
N PRO A 249 -22.83 0.16 30.48
CA PRO A 249 -22.07 0.62 31.62
C PRO A 249 -21.80 -0.61 32.49
N LYS A 250 -20.53 -0.90 32.78
CA LYS A 250 -20.18 -1.85 33.84
C LYS A 250 -20.75 -1.29 35.14
N SER A 251 -21.85 -1.88 35.62
CA SER A 251 -22.39 -1.61 36.93
C SER A 251 -21.62 -2.40 37.98
N LYS A 252 -20.99 -1.65 38.89
CA LYS A 252 -20.47 -2.00 40.22
C LYS A 252 -19.33 -3.02 40.30
#